data_AF-A0A7R9BAD3-F1
#
_entry.id   AF-A0A7R9BAD3-F1
#
_cell.length_a   1.000
_cell.length_b   1.000
_cell.length_c   1.000
_cell.angle_alpha   90.00
_cell.angle_beta   90.00
_cell.angle_gamma   90.00
#
_symmetry.space_group_name_H-M   'P 1'
#
loop_
_entity.id
_entity.type
_entity.pdbx_description
1 polymer ?
#
loop_
_entity_poly.entity_id
_entity_poly.type
_entity_poly.pdbx_seq_one_letter_code
_entity_poly.pdbx_strand_id
1 'polypeptide(L)' 'KQDETASSTPTDMEGELLISMVTRAVTAIMGRLNTLSTFEGADSKVGTLVAAANSHDNLCRMDPSWHPWL' A
#
# COMPACT_ATOMS: atom_id res chain seq x y z
N LYS A 1 31.07 -25.47 -13.14
CA LYS A 1 30.41 -25.12 -11.86
C LYS A 1 29.54 -23.91 -12.18
N GLN A 2 28.30 -24.12 -12.64
CA GLN A 2 27.07 -24.30 -11.81
C GLN A 2 26.90 -23.05 -10.93
N ASP A 3 25.92 -22.17 -11.18
CA ASP A 3 24.49 -22.46 -11.02
C ASP A 3 23.61 -21.55 -11.91
N GLU A 4 22.72 -22.17 -12.69
CA GLU A 4 21.56 -21.51 -13.31
C GLU A 4 20.50 -21.29 -12.23
N THR A 5 20.39 -20.07 -11.69
CA THR A 5 19.15 -19.67 -11.02
C THR A 5 18.08 -19.49 -12.10
N ALA A 6 17.33 -20.58 -12.31
CA ALA A 6 16.15 -20.64 -13.13
C ALA A 6 15.28 -19.39 -12.87
N SER A 7 15.19 -18.53 -13.89
CA SER A 7 14.12 -17.55 -13.97
C SER A 7 12.82 -18.33 -14.13
N SER A 8 12.20 -18.72 -13.01
CA SER A 8 10.83 -19.20 -12.99
C SER A 8 9.94 -18.01 -13.34
N THR A 9 9.82 -17.73 -14.62
CA THR A 9 8.73 -16.92 -15.15
C THR A 9 7.44 -17.58 -14.68
N PRO A 10 6.53 -16.87 -13.97
CA PRO A 10 5.26 -17.43 -13.54
C PRO A 10 4.34 -17.46 -14.75
N THR A 11 4.61 -18.34 -15.71
CA THR A 11 3.87 -18.49 -16.96
C THR A 11 2.54 -19.22 -16.81
N ASP A 12 2.06 -19.43 -15.58
CA ASP A 12 0.73 -20.01 -15.34
C ASP A 12 0.15 -19.57 -14.00
N MET A 13 0.04 -18.26 -13.74
CA MET A 13 -1.02 -17.84 -12.82
C MET A 13 -2.33 -18.03 -13.58
N GLU A 14 -3.03 -19.12 -13.27
CA GLU A 14 -4.36 -19.47 -13.80
C GLU A 14 -5.20 -18.18 -13.91
N GLY A 15 -5.73 -17.88 -15.10
CA GLY A 15 -6.27 -16.55 -15.42
C GLY A 15 -7.30 -16.03 -14.40
N GLU A 16 -8.07 -16.93 -13.78
CA GLU A 16 -8.99 -16.63 -12.69
C GLU A 16 -8.30 -16.09 -11.43
N LEU A 17 -7.14 -16.61 -11.07
CA LEU A 17 -6.33 -16.11 -9.96
C LEU A 17 -5.84 -14.68 -10.25
N LEU A 18 -5.36 -14.42 -11.46
CA LEU A 18 -4.94 -13.08 -11.87
C LEU A 18 -6.11 -12.10 -11.81
N ILE A 19 -7.27 -12.47 -12.36
CA ILE A 19 -8.49 -11.67 -12.32
C ILE A 19 -8.86 -11.38 -10.86
N SER A 20 -8.91 -12.40 -10.00
CA SER A 20 -9.25 -12.24 -8.58
C SER A 20 -8.29 -11.30 -7.85
N MET A 21 -6.98 -11.44 -8.08
CA MET A 21 -5.97 -10.58 -7.47
C MET A 21 -6.09 -9.13 -7.91
N VAL A 22 -6.26 -8.90 -9.22
CA VAL A 22 -6.41 -7.56 -9.77
C VAL A 22 -7.72 -6.93 -9.29
N THR A 23 -8.84 -7.64 -9.36
CA THR A 23 -10.13 -7.15 -8.87
C THR A 23 -10.05 -6.79 -7.40
N ARG A 24 -9.46 -7.65 -6.55
CA ARG A 24 -9.28 -7.35 -5.13
C ARG A 24 -8.44 -6.09 -4.90
N ALA A 25 -7.34 -5.94 -5.62
CA ALA A 25 -6.49 -4.77 -5.51
C ALA A 25 -7.24 -3.49 -5.93
N VAL A 26 -7.95 -3.52 -7.05
CA VAL A 26 -8.75 -2.39 -7.55
C VAL A 26 -9.84 -2.02 -6.56
N THR A 27 -10.61 -2.99 -6.05
CA THR A 27 -11.64 -2.75 -5.03
C THR A 27 -11.05 -2.13 -3.76
N ALA A 28 -9.89 -2.60 -3.29
CA ALA A 28 -9.22 -2.06 -2.11
C ALA A 28 -8.75 -0.61 -2.34
N ILE A 29 -8.18 -0.31 -3.51
CA ILE A 29 -7.73 1.04 -3.88
C ILE A 29 -8.94 1.99 -3.95
N MET A 30 -9.98 1.61 -4.69
CA MET A 30 -11.20 2.42 -4.84
C MET A 30 -11.90 2.65 -3.50
N GLY A 31 -11.97 1.63 -2.63
CA GLY A 31 -12.52 1.76 -1.28
C GLY A 31 -11.75 2.77 -0.42
N ARG A 32 -10.42 2.74 -0.46
CA ARG A 32 -9.58 3.71 0.25
C ARG A 32 -9.77 5.12 -0.29
N LEU A 33 -9.83 5.30 -1.62
CA LEU A 33 -10.06 6.60 -2.25
C LEU A 33 -11.43 7.18 -1.87
N ASN A 34 -12.50 6.38 -1.92
CA ASN A 34 -13.84 6.80 -1.52
C ASN A 34 -13.91 7.18 -0.03
N THR A 35 -13.17 6.45 0.81
CA THR A 35 -13.06 6.77 2.24
C THR A 35 -12.42 8.15 2.43
N LEU A 36 -11.40 8.50 1.66
CA LEU A 36 -10.72 9.80 1.73
C LEU A 36 -11.53 10.95 1.14
N SER A 37 -12.36 10.68 0.12
CA SER A 37 -13.16 11.71 -0.55
C SER A 37 -14.44 12.06 0.20
N THR A 38 -14.89 11.20 1.12
CA THR A 38 -16.10 11.43 1.91
C THR A 38 -15.78 12.38 3.08
N PHE A 39 -16.48 13.52 3.13
CA PHE A 39 -16.33 14.52 4.18
C PHE A 39 -17.47 14.40 5.20
N GLU A 40 -17.18 13.82 6.37
CA GLU A 40 -18.13 13.65 7.48
C GLU A 40 -18.03 14.83 8.46
N GLY A 41 -18.40 16.03 8.00
CA GLY A 41 -18.38 17.23 8.85
C GLY A 41 -16.96 17.75 9.14
N ALA A 42 -16.70 18.25 10.35
CA ALA A 42 -15.44 18.94 10.66
C ALA A 42 -14.19 18.03 10.65
N ASP A 43 -14.35 16.71 10.71
CA ASP A 43 -13.26 15.75 10.76
C ASP A 43 -12.88 15.27 9.35
N SER A 44 -11.77 15.80 8.83
CA SER A 44 -11.18 15.32 7.59
C SER A 44 -10.29 14.11 7.86
N LYS A 45 -10.62 12.95 7.26
CA LYS A 45 -9.76 11.75 7.31
C LYS A 45 -8.36 12.01 6.74
N VAL A 46 -8.24 12.94 5.79
CA VAL A 46 -6.95 13.42 5.30
C VAL A 46 -6.19 14.15 6.41
N GLY A 47 -6.86 15.03 7.17
CA GLY A 47 -6.27 15.69 8.33
C GLY A 47 -5.75 14.71 9.38
N THR A 48 -6.53 13.67 9.70
CA THR A 48 -6.11 12.59 10.60
C THR A 48 -4.88 11.86 10.08
N LEU A 49 -4.80 11.55 8.78
CA LEU A 49 -3.63 10.90 8.18
C LEU A 49 -2.40 11.80 8.19
N VAL A 50 -2.55 13.11 7.95
CA VAL A 50 -1.45 14.08 8.06
C VAL A 50 -0.91 14.13 9.48
N ALA A 51 -1.79 14.20 10.48
CA ALA A 51 -1.39 14.18 11.90
C ALA A 51 -0.66 12.87 12.25
N ALA A 52 -1.16 11.73 11.79
CA ALA A 52 -0.52 10.43 12.00
C ALA A 52 0.86 10.35 11.32
N ALA A 53 1.00 10.87 10.11
CA ALA A 53 2.28 10.87 9.38
C ALA A 53 3.35 11.76 10.04
N ASN A 54 2.94 12.81 10.76
CA ASN A 54 3.83 13.70 11.52
C ASN A 54 4.05 13.23 12.98
N SER A 55 3.41 12.15 13.41
CA SER A 55 3.55 11.63 14.77
C SER A 55 4.97 11.11 15.00
N HIS A 56 5.64 11.58 16.05
CA HIS A 56 6.98 11.13 16.41
C HIS A 56 7.06 9.61 16.66
N ASP A 57 6.03 9.02 17.29
CA ASP A 57 5.96 7.57 17.53
C ASP A 57 5.83 6.76 16.21
N ASN A 58 5.17 7.32 15.19
CA ASN A 58 5.11 6.66 13.89
C ASN A 58 6.43 6.82 13.13
N LEU A 59 7.04 8.01 13.18
CA LEU A 59 8.32 8.30 12.51
C LEU A 59 9.47 7.46 13.07
N CYS A 60 9.51 7.21 14.39
CA CYS A 60 10.61 6.44 15.00
C CYS A 60 10.60 4.95 14.64
N ARG A 61 9.50 4.43 14.06
CA ARG A 61 9.36 3.04 13.61
C ARG A 61 9.65 2.86 12.12
N MET A 62 9.85 3.96 11.39
CA MET A 62 10.16 3.92 9.96
C MET A 62 11.59 3.47 9.74
N ASP A 63 11.85 2.90 8.57
CA ASP A 63 13.21 2.53 8.15
C ASP A 63 14.12 3.78 8.18
N PRO A 64 15.26 3.73 8.89
CA PRO A 64 16.23 4.82 8.96
C PRO A 64 16.71 5.35 7.60
N SER A 65 16.74 4.50 6.56
CA SER A 65 17.16 4.87 5.21
C SER A 65 16.20 5.84 4.50
N TRP A 66 14.99 6.01 5.03
CA TRP A 66 14.00 6.96 4.53
C TRP A 66 14.14 8.37 5.14
N HIS A 67 15.07 8.54 6.09
CA HIS A 67 15.30 9.79 6.81
C HIS A 67 14.04 10.43 7.42
N PRO A 68 13.27 9.70 8.25
CA PRO A 68 11.98 10.17 8.80
C PRO A 68 12.09 11.38 9.77
N TRP A 69 13.29 11.90 9.99
CA TRP A 69 13.61 13.01 10.91
C TRP A 69 14.10 14.29 10.20
N LEU A 70 14.06 14.33 8.87
CA LEU A 70 14.29 15.55 8.07
C LEU A 70 13.00 16.36 7.94
#